data_AF-A0AAW2U107-F1
#
_entry.id   AF-A0AAW2U107-F1
#
_cell.length_a   1.000
_cell.length_b   1.000
_cell.length_c   1.000
_cell.angle_alpha   90.00
_cell.angle_beta   90.00
_cell.angle_gamma   90.00
#
_symmetry.space_group_name_H-M   'P 1'
#
loop_
_entity.id
_entity.type
_entity.pdbx_description
1 polymer ?
#
loop_
_entity_poly.entity_id
_entity_poly.type
_entity_poly.pdbx_seq_one_letter_code
_entity_poly.pdbx_strand_id
1 'polypeptide(L)'
;MQVISIVPCLEDDPWKSRGYYLRVSDSLHAAYVSVSDEDVELILSDKVQLGQFIHVAWLDSGSPVPVLRGIKPIPRDGPVWEIHRI
;
A
#
# COMPACT_ATOMS: atom_id res chain seq x y z
N MET A 1 8.83 -5.74 3.03
CA MET A 1 9.10 -4.52 2.22
C MET A 1 8.47 -3.33 2.91
N GLN A 2 8.92 -2.10 2.62
CA GLN A 2 8.34 -0.87 3.15
C GLN A 2 7.53 -0.14 2.08
N VAL A 3 6.32 0.32 2.41
CA VAL A 3 5.51 1.19 1.56
C VAL A 3 6.08 2.59 1.62
N ILE A 4 6.52 3.11 0.47
CA ILE A 4 7.16 4.43 0.36
C ILE A 4 6.40 5.40 -0.56
N SER A 5 5.34 4.94 -1.22
CA SER A 5 4.36 5.79 -1.91
C SER A 5 3.05 5.05 -2.08
N ILE A 6 1.94 5.78 -2.02
CA ILE A 6 0.58 5.31 -2.30
C ILE A 6 0.00 6.25 -3.35
N VAL A 7 -0.39 5.72 -4.51
CA VAL A 7 -0.92 6.49 -5.63
C VAL A 7 -2.25 5.89 -6.07
N PRO A 8 -3.36 6.66 -6.07
CA PRO A 8 -4.62 6.16 -6.61
C PRO A 8 -4.50 5.94 -8.13
N CYS A 9 -5.03 4.83 -8.62
CA CYS A 9 -5.24 4.60 -10.05
C CYS A 9 -6.54 5.32 -10.43
N LEU A 10 -6.42 6.55 -10.92
CA LEU A 10 -7.56 7.38 -11.32
C LEU A 10 -8.20 6.83 -12.60
N GLU A 11 -9.54 6.85 -12.65
CA GLU A 11 -10.29 6.68 -13.90
C GLU A 11 -10.52 8.03 -14.58
N ASP A 12 -11.33 8.05 -15.65
CA ASP A 12 -11.79 9.27 -16.31
C ASP A 12 -12.49 10.24 -15.34
N ASP A 13 -13.08 9.70 -14.26
CA ASP A 13 -13.55 10.47 -13.11
C ASP A 13 -12.43 10.58 -12.06
N PRO A 14 -11.84 11.76 -11.84
CA PRO A 14 -10.74 11.96 -10.90
C PRO A 14 -11.14 11.72 -9.44
N TRP A 15 -12.44 11.59 -9.15
CA TRP A 15 -12.96 11.29 -7.82
C TRP A 15 -13.18 9.78 -7.59
N LYS A 16 -12.93 8.94 -8.60
CA LYS A 16 -13.05 7.48 -8.52
C LYS A 16 -11.70 6.84 -8.82
N SER A 17 -11.22 6.05 -7.86
CA SER A 17 -10.05 5.20 -8.06
C SER A 17 -10.49 3.77 -8.41
N ARG A 18 -9.90 3.18 -9.45
CA ARG A 18 -10.07 1.75 -9.78
C ARG A 18 -9.19 0.84 -8.92
N GLY A 19 -8.32 1.42 -8.11
CA GLY A 19 -7.38 0.71 -7.26
C GLY A 19 -6.21 1.61 -6.89
N TYR A 20 -5.14 1.02 -6.40
CA TYR A 20 -3.95 1.75 -5.96
C TYR A 20 -2.68 1.12 -6.52
N TYR A 21 -1.73 1.99 -6.83
CA TYR A 21 -0.34 1.61 -6.99
C TYR A 21 0.42 1.92 -5.71
N LEU A 22 1.26 0.99 -5.30
CA LEU A 22 2.23 1.20 -4.24
C LEU A 22 3.62 1.31 -4.85
N ARG A 23 4.45 2.17 -4.28
CA ARG A 23 5.90 2.03 -4.42
C ARG A 23 6.42 1.33 -3.17
N VAL A 24 7.06 0.19 -3.33
CA VAL A 24 7.59 -0.61 -2.23
C VAL A 24 9.11 -0.70 -2.32
N SER A 25 9.79 -0.65 -1.18
CA SER A 25 11.24 -0.76 -1.05
C SER A 25 11.65 -1.97 -0.23
N ASP A 26 12.72 -2.64 -0.63
CA ASP A 26 13.36 -3.72 0.14
C ASP A 26 14.66 -3.28 0.83
N SER A 27 14.94 -1.97 0.86
CA SER A 27 16.17 -1.26 1.30
C SER A 27 17.23 -1.03 0.24
N LEU A 28 17.31 -1.85 -0.81
CA LEU A 28 18.28 -1.65 -1.89
C LEU A 28 17.59 -1.08 -3.13
N HIS A 29 16.45 -1.64 -3.50
CA HIS A 29 15.68 -1.26 -4.67
C HIS A 29 14.26 -0.85 -4.29
N ALA A 30 13.59 -0.17 -5.22
CA ALA A 30 12.17 0.14 -5.11
C ALA A 30 11.46 -0.03 -6.44
N ALA A 31 10.24 -0.55 -6.40
CA ALA A 31 9.43 -0.78 -7.59
C ALA A 31 7.99 -0.33 -7.36
N TYR A 32 7.31 0.02 -8.44
CA TYR A 32 5.86 0.20 -8.44
C TYR A 32 5.17 -1.15 -8.65
N VAL A 33 4.06 -1.33 -7.96
CA VAL A 33 3.20 -2.53 -8.00
C VAL A 33 1.76 -2.08 -7.86
N SER A 34 0.81 -2.83 -8.43
CA SER A 34 -0.61 -2.65 -8.14
C SER A 34 -1.03 -3.50 -6.94
N VAL A 35 -2.12 -3.11 -6.28
CA VAL A 35 -2.75 -3.86 -5.19
C VAL A 35 -3.91 -4.67 -5.77
N SER A 36 -4.08 -5.92 -5.34
CA SER A 36 -5.24 -6.71 -5.75
C SER A 36 -6.54 -6.16 -5.17
N ASP A 37 -7.65 -6.46 -5.82
CA ASP A 37 -8.98 -6.04 -5.37
C ASP A 37 -9.32 -6.58 -3.97
N GLU A 38 -8.79 -7.74 -3.59
CA GLU A 38 -9.04 -8.31 -2.25
C GLU A 38 -8.31 -7.53 -1.14
N ASP A 39 -7.17 -6.92 -1.45
CA ASP A 39 -6.31 -6.24 -0.48
C ASP A 39 -6.52 -4.70 -0.50
N VAL A 40 -7.28 -4.17 -1.45
CA VAL A 40 -7.49 -2.72 -1.62
C VAL A 40 -8.07 -2.06 -0.36
N GLU A 41 -8.93 -2.79 0.35
CA GLU A 41 -9.57 -2.31 1.57
C GLU A 41 -8.56 -2.02 2.69
N LEU A 42 -7.37 -2.63 2.64
CA LEU A 42 -6.30 -2.33 3.59
C LEU A 42 -5.79 -0.89 3.44
N ILE A 43 -5.82 -0.33 2.23
CA ILE A 43 -5.46 1.06 2.00
C ILE A 43 -6.63 1.97 2.38
N LEU A 44 -7.85 1.63 1.94
CA LEU A 44 -9.05 2.42 2.21
C LEU A 44 -9.37 2.52 3.71
N SER A 45 -9.08 1.47 4.48
CA SER A 45 -9.26 1.43 5.95
C SER A 45 -8.03 1.87 6.74
N ASP A 46 -7.04 2.50 6.09
CA ASP A 46 -5.81 3.04 6.70
C ASP A 46 -4.96 2.00 7.45
N LYS A 47 -5.11 0.70 7.12
CA LYS A 47 -4.31 -0.40 7.69
C LYS A 47 -2.94 -0.51 7.02
N VAL A 48 -2.83 -0.09 5.76
CA VAL A 48 -1.57 0.10 5.04
C VAL A 48 -1.34 1.59 4.86
N GLN A 49 -0.27 2.10 5.48
CA GLN A 49 0.07 3.53 5.47
C GLN A 49 1.45 3.77 4.87
N LEU A 50 1.76 5.05 4.61
CA LEU A 50 3.10 5.45 4.23
C LEU A 50 4.13 5.10 5.33
N GLY A 51 5.27 4.56 4.92
CA GLY A 51 6.33 4.11 5.81
C GLY A 51 6.04 2.76 6.49
N GLN A 52 4.88 2.15 6.24
CA GLN A 52 4.49 0.87 6.83
C GLN A 52 5.31 -0.28 6.23
N PHE A 53 5.85 -1.15 7.08
CA PHE A 53 6.38 -2.43 6.64
C PHE A 53 5.25 -3.43 6.39
N ILE A 54 5.37 -4.20 5.31
CA ILE A 54 4.41 -5.21 4.89
C ILE A 54 5.11 -6.53 4.55
N HIS A 55 4.43 -7.63 4.85
CA HIS A 55 4.65 -8.93 4.20
C HIS A 55 3.69 -9.08 3.03
N VAL A 56 4.10 -9.86 2.04
CA VAL A 56 3.34 -10.15 0.82
C VAL A 56 3.41 -11.66 0.62
N ALA A 57 2.28 -12.28 0.26
CA ALA A 57 2.24 -13.72 0.08
C ALA A 57 2.90 -14.14 -1.24
N TRP A 58 2.57 -13.46 -2.34
CA TRP A 58 3.22 -13.64 -3.64
C TRP A 58 2.95 -12.44 -4.56
N LEU A 59 3.66 -12.40 -5.68
CA LEU A 59 3.57 -11.38 -6.71
C LEU A 59 3.06 -12.03 -8.00
N ASP A 60 1.94 -11.55 -8.52
CA ASP A 60 1.40 -12.02 -9.81
C ASP A 60 1.92 -11.16 -10.96
N SER A 61 2.02 -11.77 -12.14
CA SER A 61 2.25 -11.05 -13.38
C SER A 61 1.12 -10.05 -13.61
N GLY A 62 1.50 -8.81 -13.94
CA GLY A 62 0.58 -7.74 -14.27
C GLY A 62 1.18 -6.83 -15.34
N SER A 63 0.32 -6.00 -15.94
CA SER A 63 0.72 -5.00 -16.92
C SER A 63 0.03 -3.68 -16.57
N PRO A 64 0.74 -2.54 -16.49
CA PRO A 64 2.17 -2.37 -16.78
C PRO A 64 3.11 -2.77 -15.63
N VAL A 65 2.57 -3.10 -14.45
CA VAL A 65 3.33 -3.48 -13.25
C VAL A 65 2.80 -4.78 -12.65
N PRO A 66 3.60 -5.52 -11.89
CA PRO A 66 3.15 -6.70 -11.16
C PRO A 66 2.11 -6.36 -10.07
N VAL A 67 1.31 -7.36 -9.68
CA VAL A 67 0.23 -7.21 -8.68
C VAL A 67 0.66 -7.85 -7.36
N LEU A 68 0.59 -7.11 -6.25
CA LEU A 68 0.76 -7.64 -4.90
C LEU A 68 -0.51 -8.35 -4.43
N ARG A 69 -0.34 -9.53 -3.82
CA ARG A 69 -1.42 -10.29 -3.17
C ARG A 69 -1.05 -10.78 -1.78
N GLY A 70 -2.06 -10.90 -0.93
CA GLY A 70 -1.93 -11.36 0.45
C GLY A 70 -1.11 -10.40 1.30
N ILE A 71 -1.35 -9.09 1.15
CA ILE A 71 -0.66 -8.05 1.90
C ILE A 71 -0.99 -8.19 3.39
N LYS A 72 0.04 -8.24 4.22
CA LYS A 72 -0.07 -8.28 5.69
C LYS A 72 0.75 -7.14 6.30
N PRO A 73 0.10 -6.06 6.79
CA PRO A 73 0.80 -4.98 7.50
C PRO A 73 1.48 -5.52 8.75
N ILE A 74 2.73 -5.10 8.97
CA ILE A 74 3.45 -5.40 10.20
C ILE A 74 3.06 -4.31 11.21
N PRO A 75 2.52 -4.64 12.40
CA PRO A 75 2.19 -3.62 13.39
C PRO A 75 3.38 -2.70 13.67
N ARG A 76 3.12 -1.38 13.74
CA ARG A 76 4.13 -0.42 14.15
C ARG A 76 4.23 -0.45 15.67
N ASP A 77 5.39 -0.78 16.21
CA ASP A 77 5.63 -0.63 17.65
C ASP A 77 5.85 0.86 17.97
N GLY A 78 4.87 1.51 18.61
CA GLY A 78 4.93 2.91 19.04
C GLY A 78 3.62 3.41 19.68
N PRO A 79 3.64 4.43 20.56
CA PRO A 79 2.47 4.82 21.34
C PRO A 79 1.42 5.58 20.51
N VAL A 80 0.15 5.21 20.68
CA VAL A 80 -1.05 5.85 20.11
C VAL A 80 -1.50 7.01 21.02
N TRP A 81 -0.62 7.88 21.54
CA TRP A 81 -1.08 8.97 22.44
C TRP A 81 -0.24 10.25 22.32
N GLU A 82 -0.66 11.19 21.47
CA GLU A 82 -0.49 12.66 21.65
C GLU A 82 -0.98 13.45 20.43
N ILE A 83 -2.30 13.56 20.20
CA ILE A 83 -2.83 14.57 19.24
C ILE A 83 -4.14 15.22 19.72
N HIS A 84 -4.40 15.27 21.04
CA HIS A 84 -5.59 15.96 21.58
C HIS A 84 -5.30 16.85 22.81
N ARG A 85 -4.10 17.40 22.94
CA ARG A 85 -3.84 18.47 23.92
C ARG A 85 -2.86 19.50 23.40
N ILE A 86 -3.35 20.53 22.72
CA ILE A 86 -2.93 21.93 22.86
C ILE A 86 -4.17 22.79 22.66
#